data_AF-A0A7C1I709-F1
#
_entry.id   AF-A0A7C1I709-F1
#
_cell.length_a   1.000
_cell.length_b   1.000
_cell.length_c   1.000
_cell.angle_alpha   90.00
_cell.angle_beta   90.00
_cell.angle_gamma   90.00
#
_symmetry.space_group_name_H-M   'P 1'
#
loop_
_entity.id
_entity.type
_entity.pdbx_description
1 polymer ?
#
loop_
_entity_poly.entity_id
_entity_poly.type
_entity_poly.pdbx_seq_one_letter_code
_entity_poly.pdbx_strand_id
1 'polypeptide(L)'
;MARGDEEIESTPACAGVEVTERDEGRAARSASELSESSSEEPLSPASRLALERFVEKWRPYIEEPYLLDQPVRMIAQCIREIAVEEGLIRE
;
A
#
# COMPACT_ATOMS: atom_id res chain seq x y z
N MET A 1 -48.44 -13.78 -3.38
CA MET A 1 -47.42 -12.71 -3.48
C MET A 1 -46.43 -12.96 -2.34
N ALA A 2 -45.29 -13.61 -2.65
CA ALA A 2 -43.92 -13.03 -2.60
C ALA A 2 -43.54 -12.57 -1.18
N ARG A 3 -42.89 -13.41 -0.35
CA ARG A 3 -41.43 -13.63 -0.15
C ARG A 3 -40.67 -12.41 0.40
N GLY A 4 -39.89 -12.66 1.46
CA GLY A 4 -38.87 -11.76 2.02
C GLY A 4 -38.87 -11.79 3.56
N ASP A 5 -38.57 -12.93 4.18
CA ASP A 5 -37.33 -13.05 4.96
C ASP A 5 -36.21 -12.14 4.46
N GLU A 6 -35.91 -11.10 5.24
CA GLU A 6 -34.61 -10.43 5.21
C GLU A 6 -34.01 -10.57 6.60
N GLU A 7 -33.14 -11.57 6.70
CA GLU A 7 -32.20 -11.79 7.78
C GLU A 7 -31.31 -10.55 7.88
N ILE A 8 -31.31 -9.88 9.03
CA ILE A 8 -30.36 -8.82 9.32
C ILE A 8 -29.03 -9.52 9.61
N GLU A 9 -28.20 -9.68 8.58
CA GLU A 9 -26.79 -10.02 8.75
C GLU A 9 -26.14 -8.93 9.59
N SER A 10 -25.94 -9.27 10.85
CA SER A 10 -25.30 -8.41 11.84
C SER A 10 -23.86 -8.18 11.42
N THR A 11 -23.53 -6.91 11.19
CA THR A 11 -22.19 -6.38 10.95
C THR A 11 -21.16 -7.03 11.89
N PRO A 12 -20.01 -7.53 11.38
CA PRO A 12 -18.96 -8.01 12.26
C PRO A 12 -18.41 -6.84 13.09
N ALA A 13 -18.50 -6.98 14.41
CA ALA A 13 -17.93 -6.06 15.37
C ALA A 13 -16.41 -5.98 15.17
N CYS A 14 -15.92 -4.83 14.67
CA CYS A 14 -14.51 -4.49 14.80
C CYS A 14 -14.22 -4.37 16.30
N ALA A 15 -13.42 -5.30 16.82
CA ALA A 15 -12.92 -5.24 18.19
C ALA A 15 -12.19 -3.91 18.41
N GLY A 16 -12.89 -2.97 19.03
CA GLY A 16 -12.31 -1.72 19.51
C GLY A 16 -11.33 -2.04 20.62
N VAL A 17 -10.05 -1.83 20.33
CA VAL A 17 -8.99 -1.76 21.32
C VAL A 17 -9.40 -0.73 22.37
N GLU A 18 -9.41 -1.15 23.64
CA GLU A 18 -9.72 -0.32 24.79
C GLU A 18 -8.73 0.87 24.84
N VAL A 19 -9.23 2.08 24.57
CA VAL A 19 -8.46 3.32 24.79
C VAL A 19 -8.47 3.59 26.28
N THR A 20 -7.38 3.25 26.96
CA THR A 20 -7.12 3.69 28.33
C THR A 20 -6.46 5.07 28.28
N GLU A 21 -7.16 6.10 28.75
CA GLU A 21 -6.59 7.43 28.97
C GLU A 21 -5.48 7.36 30.03
N ARG A 22 -4.31 7.97 29.75
CA ARG A 22 -3.51 8.66 30.79
C ARG A 22 -2.38 9.53 30.22
N ASP A 23 -2.47 10.78 30.64
CA ASP A 23 -1.39 11.66 31.12
C ASP A 23 -0.54 12.49 30.13
N GLU A 24 -0.43 13.76 30.52
CA GLU A 24 0.34 14.84 29.91
C GLU A 24 1.84 14.54 29.96
N GLY A 25 2.43 14.30 28.79
CA GLY A 25 3.87 14.07 28.65
C GLY A 25 4.46 14.86 27.50
N ARG A 26 4.95 16.07 27.77
CA ARG A 26 5.77 16.85 26.84
C ARG A 26 7.12 16.14 26.65
N ALA A 27 7.28 15.37 25.58
CA ALA A 27 8.57 14.90 25.09
C ALA A 27 8.54 15.04 23.55
N ALA A 28 9.22 16.07 23.03
CA ALA A 28 10.54 15.94 22.43
C ALA A 28 10.45 15.37 21.00
N ARG A 29 10.96 16.17 20.06
CA ARG A 29 11.11 15.83 18.64
C ARG A 29 11.74 14.45 18.51
N SER A 30 10.99 13.46 18.04
CA SER A 30 11.56 12.28 17.43
C SER A 30 11.63 12.56 15.93
N ALA A 31 12.85 12.71 15.42
CA ALA A 31 13.11 12.45 14.02
C ALA A 31 12.63 11.02 13.77
N SER A 32 11.60 10.87 12.93
CA SER A 32 11.38 9.59 12.26
C SER A 32 12.61 9.38 11.40
N GLU A 33 13.61 8.70 11.96
CA GLU A 33 14.46 7.83 11.19
C GLU A 33 13.50 6.81 10.59
N LEU A 34 13.01 7.11 9.39
CA LEU A 34 12.42 6.11 8.52
C LEU A 34 13.57 5.15 8.27
N SER A 35 13.67 4.12 9.09
CA SER A 35 14.54 2.99 8.83
C SER A 35 14.30 2.61 7.38
N GLU A 36 15.33 2.77 6.56
CA GLU A 36 15.46 2.10 5.27
C GLU A 36 15.45 0.60 5.56
N SER A 37 14.27 0.05 5.84
CA SER A 37 14.04 -1.38 5.87
C SER A 37 13.99 -1.84 4.42
N SER A 38 15.12 -1.68 3.72
CA SER A 38 15.37 -2.44 2.52
C SER A 38 15.55 -3.88 3.00
N SER A 39 14.44 -4.61 3.04
CA SER A 39 14.51 -6.06 2.99
C SER A 39 15.10 -6.38 1.62
N GLU A 40 16.41 -6.59 1.55
CA GLU A 40 17.15 -7.00 0.34
C GLU A 40 16.74 -8.38 -0.20
N GLU A 41 15.63 -8.94 0.28
CA GLU A 41 15.14 -10.23 -0.20
C GLU A 41 14.37 -10.02 -1.51
N PRO A 42 14.81 -10.65 -2.62
CA PRO A 42 14.15 -10.48 -3.90
C PRO A 42 12.72 -11.01 -3.86
N LEU A 43 11.84 -10.42 -4.66
CA LEU A 43 10.46 -10.87 -4.77
C LEU A 43 10.38 -12.36 -5.16
N SER A 44 9.38 -13.04 -4.61
CA SER A 44 9.07 -14.41 -5.04
C SER A 44 8.82 -14.45 -6.57
N PRO A 45 9.11 -15.58 -7.26
CA PRO A 45 8.91 -15.66 -8.70
C PRO A 45 7.48 -15.31 -9.16
N ALA A 46 6.47 -15.67 -8.37
CA ALA A 46 5.07 -15.34 -8.65
C ALA A 46 4.80 -13.84 -8.52
N SER A 47 5.33 -13.20 -7.48
CA SER A 47 5.22 -11.76 -7.26
C SER A 47 5.94 -10.97 -8.37
N ARG A 48 7.13 -11.42 -8.77
CA ARG A 48 7.90 -10.80 -9.86
C ARG A 48 7.16 -10.86 -11.19
N LEU A 49 6.56 -12.01 -11.53
CA LEU A 49 5.76 -12.15 -12.75
C LEU A 49 4.50 -11.26 -12.72
N ALA A 50 3.86 -11.14 -11.55
CA ALA A 50 2.70 -10.26 -11.39
C ALA A 50 3.10 -8.79 -11.56
N LEU A 51 4.23 -8.38 -10.96
CA LEU A 51 4.79 -7.04 -11.11
C LEU A 51 5.16 -6.74 -12.55
N GLU A 52 5.83 -7.66 -13.25
CA GLU A 52 6.19 -7.51 -14.66
C GLU A 52 4.96 -7.24 -15.55
N ARG A 53 3.90 -8.06 -15.41
CA ARG A 53 2.65 -7.86 -16.14
C ARG A 53 1.96 -6.55 -15.80
N PHE A 54 2.01 -6.14 -14.54
CA PHE A 54 1.46 -4.86 -14.11
C PHE A 54 2.22 -3.70 -14.73
N VAL A 55 3.55 -3.74 -14.65
CA VAL A 55 4.45 -2.73 -15.21
C VAL A 55 4.26 -2.61 -16.72
N GLU A 56 4.17 -3.73 -17.44
CA GLU A 56 3.93 -3.72 -18.88
C GLU A 56 2.59 -3.04 -19.23
N LYS A 57 1.52 -3.38 -18.50
CA LYS A 57 0.18 -2.82 -18.74
C LYS A 57 0.09 -1.33 -18.41
N TRP A 58 0.81 -0.87 -17.38
CA TRP A 58 0.73 0.48 -16.85
C TRP A 58 1.96 1.34 -17.17
N ARG A 59 2.83 0.88 -18.07
CA ARG A 59 4.13 1.51 -18.38
C ARG A 59 4.06 3.03 -18.56
N PRO A 60 3.12 3.61 -19.35
CA PRO A 60 3.07 5.06 -19.54
C PRO A 60 2.92 5.84 -18.23
N TYR A 61 2.15 5.30 -17.28
CA TYR A 61 1.88 5.97 -16.01
C TYR A 61 2.96 5.75 -14.95
N ILE A 62 3.72 4.65 -15.08
CA ILE A 62 4.86 4.33 -14.22
C ILE A 62 6.07 5.15 -14.64
N GLU A 63 6.32 5.29 -15.95
CA GLU A 63 7.40 6.13 -16.48
C GLU A 63 7.08 7.63 -16.39
N GLU A 64 5.80 8.00 -16.50
CA GLU A 64 5.34 9.39 -16.40
C GLU A 64 4.30 9.60 -15.28
N PRO A 65 4.65 9.46 -13.98
CA PRO A 65 3.69 9.56 -12.87
C PRO A 65 3.02 10.94 -12.74
N TYR A 66 3.59 11.97 -13.36
CA TYR A 66 3.02 13.32 -13.35
C TYR A 66 1.67 13.40 -14.07
N LEU A 67 1.35 12.41 -14.92
CA LEU A 67 0.05 12.28 -15.59
C LEU A 67 -1.08 11.84 -14.64
N LEU A 68 -0.74 11.38 -13.44
CA LEU A 68 -1.68 10.85 -12.46
C LEU A 68 -2.04 11.87 -11.38
N ASP A 69 -3.29 11.77 -10.88
CA ASP A 69 -3.75 12.48 -9.68
C ASP A 69 -3.01 12.03 -8.43
N GLN A 70 -2.99 12.89 -7.41
CA GLN A 70 -2.16 12.77 -6.21
C GLN A 70 -2.17 11.39 -5.50
N PRO A 71 -3.32 10.70 -5.26
CA PRO A 71 -3.24 9.38 -4.62
C PRO A 71 -2.68 8.30 -5.55
N VAL A 72 -2.98 8.37 -6.85
CA VAL A 72 -2.54 7.36 -7.82
C VAL A 72 -1.07 7.55 -8.18
N ARG A 73 -0.61 8.80 -8.21
CA ARG A 73 0.80 9.16 -8.42
C ARG A 73 1.72 8.56 -7.37
N MET A 74 1.35 8.64 -6.09
CA MET A 74 2.14 8.03 -5.01
C MET A 74 2.27 6.51 -5.17
N ILE A 75 1.18 5.84 -5.55
CA ILE A 75 1.18 4.40 -5.81
C ILE A 75 2.08 4.07 -7.01
N ALA A 76 1.96 4.82 -8.10
CA ALA A 76 2.78 4.61 -9.30
C ALA A 76 4.27 4.82 -9.03
N GLN A 77 4.64 5.80 -8.18
CA GLN A 77 6.01 6.02 -7.74
C GLN A 77 6.53 4.84 -6.92
N CYS A 78 5.76 4.36 -5.95
CA CYS A 78 6.12 3.18 -5.16
C CYS A 78 6.34 1.93 -6.05
N ILE A 79 5.45 1.71 -7.02
CA ILE A 79 5.59 0.59 -7.97
C ILE A 79 6.83 0.76 -8.86
N ARG A 80 7.14 2.00 -9.27
CA ARG A 80 8.34 2.29 -10.07
C ARG A 80 9.61 1.93 -9.30
N GLU A 81 9.70 2.32 -8.02
CA GLU A 81 10.84 2.01 -7.16
C GLU A 81 11.06 0.50 -7.04
N ILE A 82 10.02 -0.25 -6.71
CA ILE A 82 10.08 -1.72 -6.62
C ILE A 82 10.48 -2.34 -7.97
N ALA A 83 9.94 -1.82 -9.09
CA ALA A 83 10.26 -2.34 -10.42
C ALA A 83 11.71 -2.06 -10.85
N VAL A 84 12.31 -0.96 -10.39
CA VAL A 84 13.74 -0.65 -10.59
C VAL A 84 14.61 -1.58 -9.76
N GLU A 85 14.29 -1.76 -8.47
CA GLU A 85 14.99 -2.69 -7.57
C GLU A 85 14.99 -4.13 -8.11
N GLU A 86 13.86 -4.58 -8.68
CA GLU A 86 13.71 -5.90 -9.30
C GLU A 86 14.29 -5.99 -10.74
N GLY A 87 14.86 -4.91 -11.27
CA GLY A 87 15.51 -4.84 -12.58
C GLY A 87 14.54 -4.95 -13.77
N LEU A 88 13.27 -4.62 -13.59
CA LEU A 88 12.25 -4.66 -14.64
C LEU A 88 12.21 -3.37 -15.48
N ILE A 89 12.64 -2.25 -14.90
CA ILE A 89 12.76 -0.94 -15.55
C ILE A 89 14.18 -0.42 -15.31
N ARG A 90 14.73 0.34 -16.26
CA ARG A 90 16.02 1.03 -16.09
C ARG A 90 15.79 2.36 -15.36
N GLU A 91 16.74 2.77 -14.52
CA GLU A 91 16.70 4.04 -13.77
C GLU A 91 16.49 5.28 -14.65
#